data_AF-A0A4D7DV37-F1
#
_entry.id   AF-A0A4D7DV37-F1
#
_cell.length_a   1.000
_cell.length_b   1.000
_cell.length_c   1.000
_cell.angle_alpha   90.00
_cell.angle_beta   90.00
_cell.angle_gamma   90.00
#
_symmetry.space_group_name_H-M   'P 1'
#
loop_
_entity.id
_entity.type
_entity.pdbx_description
1 polymer ?
#
loop_
_entity_poly.entity_id
_entity_poly.type
_entity_poly.pdbx_seq_one_letter_code
_entity_poly.pdbx_strand_id
1 'polypeptide(L)'
;MCQKASGNYFMPLGASGRDAFTLTRGEPSWFQSSEHVRRGFCGTCGTPLFYDIPGMDFINITLGSLDEPQQIVPEAQSNLAQKMNWFSLLDALPVEAEQPESDATPVKNNQHPDHDTLHWPPQER
;
A
#
# COMPACT_ATOMS: atom_id res chain seq x y z
N MET A 1 -15.28 3.98 0.20
CA MET A 1 -14.76 2.69 0.72
C MET A 1 -13.24 2.64 0.72
N CYS A 2 -12.54 3.02 -0.37
CA CYS A 2 -11.08 2.95 -0.42
C CYS A 2 -10.38 3.68 0.73
N GLN A 3 -10.79 4.91 1.08
CA GLN A 3 -10.24 5.65 2.22
C GLN A 3 -10.30 4.88 3.54
N LYS A 4 -11.47 4.27 3.84
CA LYS A 4 -11.65 3.46 5.04
C LYS A 4 -10.83 2.17 5.00
N ALA A 5 -10.74 1.54 3.82
CA ALA A 5 -9.98 0.31 3.64
C ALA A 5 -8.47 0.51 3.75
N SER A 6 -7.94 1.66 3.33
CA SER A 6 -6.52 2.02 3.53
C SER A 6 -6.24 2.70 4.87
N GLY A 7 -7.26 3.21 5.56
CA GLY A 7 -7.06 4.14 6.67
C GLY A 7 -6.38 5.45 6.23
N ASN A 8 -6.52 5.84 4.96
CA ASN A 8 -5.81 6.99 4.36
C ASN A 8 -6.77 7.86 3.52
N TYR A 9 -6.34 9.02 3.05
CA TYR A 9 -7.12 9.97 2.26
C TYR A 9 -7.42 9.48 0.83
N PHE A 10 -6.62 8.54 0.32
CA PHE A 10 -6.84 7.82 -0.93
C PHE A 10 -6.17 6.44 -0.88
N MET A 11 -6.29 5.67 -1.97
CA MET A 11 -5.60 4.39 -2.14
C MET A 11 -5.13 4.35 -3.60
N PRO A 12 -3.83 4.54 -3.87
CA PRO A 12 -3.31 4.43 -5.21
C PRO A 12 -3.26 2.95 -5.62
N LEU A 13 -3.74 2.65 -6.82
CA LEU A 13 -3.87 1.28 -7.33
C LEU A 13 -3.23 1.19 -8.71
N GLY A 14 -2.44 0.14 -8.91
CA GLY A 14 -1.93 -0.27 -10.22
C GLY A 14 -2.49 -1.63 -10.60
N ALA A 15 -2.96 -1.79 -11.83
CA ALA A 15 -3.47 -3.06 -12.32
C ALA A 15 -2.35 -3.91 -12.94
N SER A 16 -2.35 -5.20 -12.63
CA SER A 16 -1.59 -6.21 -13.37
C SER A 16 -2.55 -7.27 -13.88
N GLY A 17 -2.30 -7.78 -15.10
CA GLY A 17 -2.90 -9.04 -15.52
C GLY A 17 -2.54 -10.14 -14.52
N ARG A 18 -3.47 -11.07 -14.26
CA ARG A 18 -3.25 -12.20 -13.35
C ARG A 18 -2.20 -13.16 -13.87
N ASP A 19 -2.05 -13.25 -15.18
CA ASP A 19 -1.03 -14.02 -15.88
C ASP A 19 0.39 -13.42 -15.72
N ALA A 20 0.47 -12.10 -15.51
CA ALA A 20 1.70 -11.36 -15.26
C ALA A 20 1.99 -11.13 -13.77
N PHE A 21 1.13 -11.59 -12.86
CA PHE A 21 1.27 -11.43 -11.43
C PHE A 21 1.59 -12.76 -10.74
N THR A 22 2.56 -12.76 -9.83
CA THR A 22 2.86 -13.93 -8.99
C THR A 22 3.09 -13.48 -7.55
N LEU A 23 2.40 -14.12 -6.61
CA LEU A 23 2.69 -13.98 -5.20
C LEU A 23 3.87 -14.90 -4.86
N THR A 24 5.02 -14.31 -4.56
CA THR A 24 6.27 -15.06 -4.35
C THR A 24 6.36 -15.70 -2.96
N ARG A 25 5.66 -15.15 -1.95
CA ARG A 25 5.71 -15.64 -0.57
C ARG A 25 4.47 -15.24 0.23
N GLY A 26 4.11 -16.10 1.18
CA GLY A 26 3.04 -15.87 2.15
C GLY A 26 1.66 -15.95 1.50
N GLU A 27 0.63 -15.70 2.31
CA GLU A 27 -0.75 -15.63 1.86
C GLU A 27 -1.41 -14.38 2.43
N PRO A 28 -2.04 -13.53 1.60
CA PRO A 28 -2.79 -12.38 2.09
C PRO A 28 -4.05 -12.84 2.82
N SER A 29 -4.43 -12.10 3.86
CA SER A 29 -5.76 -12.16 4.43
C SER A 29 -6.74 -11.39 3.55
N TRP A 30 -7.96 -11.90 3.39
CA TRP A 30 -8.98 -11.33 2.51
C TRP A 30 -10.21 -10.88 3.28
N PHE A 31 -10.74 -9.71 2.94
CA PHE A 31 -12.00 -9.19 3.47
C PHE A 31 -12.95 -8.78 2.34
N GLN A 32 -14.16 -9.35 2.30
CA GLN A 32 -15.20 -9.03 1.32
C GLN A 32 -15.81 -7.66 1.62
N SER A 33 -15.22 -6.60 1.05
CA SER A 33 -15.57 -5.21 1.34
C SER A 33 -16.87 -4.71 0.69
N SER A 34 -17.38 -5.43 -0.30
CA SER A 34 -18.68 -5.21 -0.92
C SER A 34 -19.15 -6.50 -1.60
N GLU A 35 -20.33 -6.50 -2.20
CA GLU A 35 -20.81 -7.61 -3.05
C GLU A 35 -19.82 -7.99 -4.16
N HIS A 36 -19.05 -7.03 -4.69
CA HIS A 36 -18.20 -7.22 -5.86
C HIS A 36 -16.70 -7.24 -5.55
N VAL A 37 -16.28 -6.68 -4.42
CA VAL A 37 -14.86 -6.37 -4.16
C VAL A 37 -14.39 -6.99 -2.85
N ARG A 38 -13.28 -7.73 -2.91
CA ARG A 38 -12.50 -8.12 -1.73
C ARG A 38 -11.19 -7.36 -1.64
N ARG A 39 -10.70 -7.18 -0.42
CA ARG A 39 -9.45 -6.48 -0.08
C ARG A 39 -8.46 -7.47 0.48
N GLY A 40 -7.26 -7.51 -0.09
CA GLY A 40 -6.16 -8.33 0.39
C GLY A 40 -5.21 -7.49 1.23
N PHE A 41 -4.76 -8.01 2.36
CA PHE A 41 -3.80 -7.34 3.25
C PHE A 41 -2.86 -8.35 3.90
N CYS A 42 -1.71 -7.89 4.38
CA CYS A 42 -0.81 -8.72 5.16
C CYS A 42 -1.49 -9.09 6.49
N GLY A 43 -1.70 -10.38 6.75
CA GLY A 43 -2.32 -10.85 8.00
C GLY A 43 -1.50 -10.55 9.27
N THR A 44 -0.22 -10.17 9.12
CA THR A 44 0.68 -9.89 10.24
C THR A 44 0.75 -8.41 10.61
N CYS A 45 0.98 -7.53 9.64
CA CYS A 45 1.14 -6.09 9.88
C CYS A 45 -0.04 -5.22 9.42
N GLY A 46 -1.02 -5.80 8.71
CA GLY A 46 -2.20 -5.08 8.22
C GLY A 46 -2.00 -4.26 6.95
N THR A 47 -0.79 -4.23 6.35
CA THR A 47 -0.53 -3.50 5.10
C THR A 47 -1.53 -3.89 4.02
N PRO A 48 -2.31 -2.93 3.44
CA PRO A 48 -3.20 -3.21 2.32
C PRO A 48 -2.38 -3.53 1.06
N LEU A 49 -2.62 -4.70 0.47
CA LEU A 49 -1.88 -5.17 -0.71
C LEU A 49 -2.72 -5.16 -1.97
N PHE A 50 -4.01 -5.52 -1.88
CA PHE A 50 -4.84 -5.79 -3.05
C PHE A 50 -6.23 -5.17 -2.99
N TYR A 51 -6.68 -4.65 -4.13
CA TYR A 51 -8.09 -4.47 -4.48
C TYR A 51 -8.42 -5.53 -5.53
N ASP A 52 -9.36 -6.41 -5.23
CA ASP A 52 -9.69 -7.53 -6.11
C ASP A 52 -11.19 -7.60 -6.41
N ILE A 53 -11.51 -7.74 -7.70
CA ILE A 53 -12.86 -8.07 -8.20
C ILE A 53 -12.79 -9.52 -8.67
N PRO A 54 -13.30 -10.49 -7.89
CA PRO A 54 -13.26 -11.88 -8.27
C PRO A 54 -13.91 -12.10 -9.66
N GLY A 55 -13.27 -12.91 -10.49
CA GLY A 55 -13.72 -13.20 -11.85
C GLY A 55 -13.14 -12.29 -12.94
N MET A 56 -12.52 -11.16 -12.59
CA MET A 56 -11.75 -10.35 -13.55
C MET A 56 -10.37 -10.97 -13.80
N ASP A 57 -9.80 -10.72 -14.97
CA ASP A 57 -8.49 -11.20 -15.44
C ASP A 57 -7.30 -10.38 -14.92
N PHE A 58 -7.56 -9.32 -14.16
CA PHE A 58 -6.55 -8.50 -13.49
C PHE A 58 -6.71 -8.49 -11.97
N ILE A 59 -5.66 -8.05 -11.29
CA ILE A 59 -5.66 -7.69 -9.87
C ILE A 59 -5.10 -6.28 -9.71
N ASN A 60 -5.64 -5.50 -8.78
CA ASN A 60 -5.05 -4.21 -8.45
C ASN A 60 -4.17 -4.34 -7.21
N ILE A 61 -2.97 -3.78 -7.30
CA ILE A 61 -1.96 -3.74 -6.24
C ILE A 61 -1.95 -2.34 -5.65
N THR A 62 -1.85 -2.22 -4.32
CA THR A 62 -1.68 -0.93 -3.66
C THR A 62 -0.29 -0.37 -3.99
N LEU A 63 -0.20 0.76 -4.69
CA LEU A 63 1.11 1.26 -5.16
C LEU A 63 2.05 1.64 -4.01
N GLY A 64 1.52 2.09 -2.88
CA GLY A 64 2.33 2.40 -1.69
C GLY A 64 2.88 1.18 -0.94
N SER A 65 2.58 -0.05 -1.37
CA SER A 65 3.15 -1.28 -0.82
C SER A 65 4.24 -1.88 -1.71
N LEU A 66 4.69 -1.16 -2.73
CA LEU A 66 5.80 -1.55 -3.59
C LEU A 66 7.11 -1.03 -3.02
N ASP A 67 8.22 -1.71 -3.32
CA ASP A 67 9.56 -1.30 -2.90
C ASP A 67 9.95 0.08 -3.46
N GLU A 68 9.55 0.38 -4.70
CA GLU A 68 9.88 1.62 -5.41
C GLU A 68 8.60 2.35 -5.86
N PRO A 69 7.77 2.86 -4.92
CA PRO A 69 6.45 3.39 -5.24
C PRO A 69 6.52 4.66 -6.09
N GLN A 70 7.66 5.37 -6.07
CA GLN A 70 7.88 6.58 -6.87
C GLN A 70 8.04 6.30 -8.37
N GLN A 71 8.34 5.06 -8.77
CA GLN A 71 8.49 4.69 -10.19
C GLN A 71 7.16 4.56 -10.92
N ILE A 72 6.04 4.51 -10.19
CA ILE A 72 4.71 4.34 -10.76
C ILE A 72 3.84 5.56 -10.43
N VAL A 73 3.72 6.47 -11.39
CA VAL A 73 2.92 7.69 -11.25
C VAL A 73 1.45 7.40 -11.58
N PRO A 74 0.48 7.67 -10.68
CA PRO A 74 -0.93 7.51 -11.00
C PRO A 74 -1.40 8.44 -12.14
N GLU A 75 -2.10 7.87 -13.12
CA GLU A 75 -2.51 8.60 -14.34
C GLU A 75 -3.93 9.17 -14.29
N ALA A 76 -4.78 8.67 -13.38
CA ALA A 76 -6.19 9.05 -13.30
C ALA A 76 -6.69 9.08 -11.85
N GLN A 77 -7.73 9.89 -11.61
CA GLN A 77 -8.44 9.96 -10.32
C GLN A 77 -9.91 9.64 -10.50
N SER A 78 -10.46 8.84 -9.59
CA SER A 78 -11.86 8.41 -9.57
C SER A 78 -12.51 8.73 -8.23
N ASN A 79 -13.84 8.82 -8.20
CA ASN A 79 -14.64 9.09 -6.99
C ASN A 79 -14.32 10.44 -6.31
N LEU A 80 -14.07 11.48 -7.10
CA LEU A 80 -13.70 12.82 -6.61
C LEU A 80 -14.73 13.46 -5.66
N ALA A 81 -16.00 13.06 -5.73
CA ALA A 81 -17.04 13.52 -4.79
C ALA A 81 -16.72 13.20 -3.32
N GLN A 82 -15.84 12.23 -3.05
CA GLN A 82 -15.40 11.85 -1.71
C GLN A 82 -13.97 12.32 -1.38
N LYS A 83 -13.31 13.05 -2.31
CA LYS A 83 -11.96 13.58 -2.10
C LYS A 83 -11.98 14.59 -0.96
N MET A 84 -10.93 14.59 -0.12
CA MET A 84 -10.77 15.63 0.90
C MET A 84 -10.70 16.99 0.22
N ASN A 85 -11.56 17.93 0.62
CA ASN A 85 -11.68 19.24 -0.03
C ASN A 85 -10.39 20.09 0.03
N TRP A 86 -9.53 19.82 1.02
CA TRP A 86 -8.23 20.46 1.20
C TRP A 86 -7.05 19.67 0.60
N PHE A 87 -7.28 18.53 -0.06
CA PHE A 87 -6.20 17.63 -0.49
C PHE A 87 -5.16 18.29 -1.40
N SER A 88 -5.57 19.22 -2.26
CA SER A 88 -4.66 19.94 -3.16
C SER A 88 -3.79 21.00 -2.46
N LEU A 89 -3.99 21.23 -1.17
CA LEU A 89 -3.26 22.23 -0.39
C LEU A 89 -2.07 21.63 0.39
N LEU A 90 -1.91 20.30 0.36
CA LEU A 90 -0.90 19.59 1.17
C LEU A 90 0.53 20.07 0.88
N ASP A 91 0.87 20.32 -0.39
CA ASP A 91 2.21 20.77 -0.79
C ASP A 91 2.56 22.19 -0.32
N ALA A 92 1.56 22.95 0.16
CA ALA A 92 1.74 24.30 0.69
C ALA A 92 1.79 24.33 2.23
N LEU A 93 1.69 23.18 2.91
CA LEU A 93 1.77 23.12 4.37
C LEU A 93 3.19 23.41 4.86
N PRO A 94 3.35 23.98 6.07
CA PRO A 94 4.66 24.09 6.70
C PRO A 94 5.31 22.71 6.84
N VAL A 95 6.58 22.61 6.45
CA VAL A 95 7.40 21.40 6.64
C VAL A 95 8.14 21.53 7.96
N GLU A 96 8.05 20.50 8.81
CA GLU A 96 8.85 20.44 10.03
C GLU A 96 10.33 20.35 9.65
N ALA A 97 11.17 21.15 10.31
CA ALA A 97 12.60 21.11 10.07
C ALA A 97 13.14 19.72 10.45
N GLU A 98 13.99 19.15 9.58
CA GLU A 98 14.69 17.91 9.90
C GLU A 98 15.45 18.09 11.21
N GLN A 99 15.16 17.23 12.18
CA GLN A 99 15.96 17.20 13.39
C GLN A 99 17.32 16.62 13.03
N PRO A 100 18.43 17.22 13.51
CA PRO A 100 19.74 16.61 13.35
C PRO A 100 19.70 15.20 13.93
N GLU A 101 20.37 14.26 13.27
CA GLU A 101 20.49 12.88 13.75
C GLU A 101 20.91 12.92 15.22
N SER A 102 20.02 12.48 16.10
CA SER A 102 20.31 12.40 17.53
C SER A 102 21.02 11.09 17.83
N ASP A 103 21.80 11.03 18.90
CA ASP A 103 22.37 9.78 19.46
C ASP A 103 21.30 8.78 19.96
N ALA A 104 20.02 8.99 19.63
CA ALA A 104 18.95 8.07 19.96
C ALA A 104 19.12 6.76 19.21
N THR A 105 18.69 5.68 19.86
CA THR A 105 18.65 4.34 19.25
C THR A 105 17.88 4.37 17.93
N PRO A 106 18.46 3.84 16.83
CA PRO A 106 17.78 3.78 15.54
C PRO A 106 16.43 3.07 15.67
N VAL A 107 15.39 3.67 15.08
CA VAL A 107 14.06 3.07 15.02
C VAL A 107 14.12 1.84 14.11
N LYS A 108 13.80 0.67 14.67
CA LYS A 108 13.71 -0.57 13.88
C LYS A 108 12.35 -0.64 13.17
N ASN A 109 12.38 -0.68 11.85
CA ASN A 109 11.21 -1.02 11.05
C ASN A 109 11.01 -2.56 11.05
N ASN A 110 9.80 -3.02 11.37
CA ASN A 110 9.41 -4.44 11.35
C ASN A 110 8.53 -4.81 10.15
N GLN A 111 8.33 -3.88 9.20
CA GLN A 111 7.72 -4.16 7.90
C GLN A 111 8.75 -4.86 7.01
N HIS A 112 8.26 -5.59 6.01
CA HIS A 112 9.12 -6.20 5.00
C HIS A 112 9.96 -5.10 4.33
N PRO A 113 11.28 -5.29 4.16
CA PRO A 113 12.13 -4.26 3.58
C PRO A 113 11.89 -4.15 2.08
N ASP A 114 12.18 -2.97 1.52
CA ASP A 114 11.99 -2.64 0.11
C ASP A 114 13.05 -3.29 -0.81
N HIS A 115 13.22 -4.61 -0.70
CA HIS A 115 14.05 -5.46 -1.56
C HIS A 115 13.74 -6.95 -1.35
N ASP A 116 14.16 -7.78 -2.30
CA ASP A 116 14.05 -9.24 -2.19
C ASP A 116 14.83 -9.81 -1.00
N THR A 117 14.13 -10.60 -0.18
CA THR A 117 14.70 -11.30 0.98
C THR A 117 14.60 -12.81 0.79
N LEU A 118 15.70 -13.54 1.03
CA LEU A 118 15.68 -15.02 1.03
C LEU A 118 14.74 -15.60 2.09
N HIS A 119 14.70 -14.97 3.27
CA HIS A 119 13.84 -15.35 4.39
C HIS A 119 13.17 -14.11 5.00
N TRP A 120 11.89 -14.21 5.32
CA TRP A 120 11.14 -13.16 6.03
C TRP A 120 10.06 -13.78 6.93
N PRO A 121 9.92 -13.34 8.20
CA PRO A 121 10.79 -12.39 8.90
C PRO A 121 12.24 -12.91 9.01
N PRO A 122 13.23 -12.04 9.27
CA PRO A 122 14.62 -12.47 9.45
C PRO A 122 14.66 -13.44 10.63
N GLN A 123 15.35 -14.58 10.49
CA GLN A 123 15.61 -15.46 11.64
C GLN A 123 16.35 -14.64 12.71
N GLU A 124 15.86 -14.68 13.96
CA GLU A 124 16.49 -13.98 15.07
C GLU A 124 17.98 -14.36 15.14
N ARG A 125 18.84 -13.34 15.20
CA ARG A 125 20.28 -13.49 15.44
C ARG A 125 20.55 -13.39 16.92
#